data_AF-A0A0K8RPI2-F1
#
_entry.id   AF-A0A0K8RPI2-F1
#
_cell.length_a   1.000
_cell.length_b   1.000
_cell.length_c   1.000
_cell.angle_alpha   90.00
_cell.angle_beta   90.00
_cell.angle_gamma   90.00
#
_symmetry.space_group_name_H-M   'P 1'
#
loop_
_entity.id
_entity.type
_entity.pdbx_description
1 polymer ?
#
loop_
_entity_poly.entity_id
_entity_poly.type
_entity_poly.pdbx_seq_one_letter_code
_entity_poly.pdbx_strand_id
1 'polypeptide(L)'
;LSVVLLATFDYIHATQCTTELSDYMKTKCRGFGSAKLTYAGFTGCSFRCEGTNAGGQPQSTTQNLVDGLPCGPCKQCCSGSCTPVSIKSYNPLSLKSCAD
;
A
#
# COMPACT_ATOMS: atom_id res chain seq x y z
N LEU A 1 19.32 8.60 22.97
CA LEU A 1 19.17 7.93 21.65
C LEU A 1 20.20 8.50 20.70
N SER A 2 20.95 7.66 19.99
CA SER A 2 21.90 8.09 18.95
C SER A 2 21.18 8.29 17.61
N VAL A 3 21.64 9.26 16.79
CA VAL A 3 21.14 9.50 15.42
C VAL A 3 21.19 8.23 14.57
N VAL A 4 22.23 7.41 14.78
CA VAL A 4 22.41 6.14 14.07
C VAL A 4 21.28 5.15 14.42
N LEU A 5 20.87 5.08 15.68
CA LEU A 5 19.81 4.17 16.14
C LEU A 5 18.44 4.54 15.54
N LEU A 6 18.14 5.84 15.46
CA LEU A 6 16.90 6.34 14.87
C LEU A 6 16.80 6.00 13.38
N ALA A 7 17.85 6.30 12.60
CA ALA A 7 17.89 5.97 11.19
C ALA A 7 17.74 4.46 10.92
N THR A 8 18.35 3.61 11.75
CA THR A 8 18.18 2.16 11.62
C THR A 8 16.78 1.69 11.97
N PHE A 9 16.14 2.31 12.97
CA PHE A 9 14.77 1.98 13.36
C PHE A 9 13.79 2.39 12.24
N ASP A 10 13.89 3.61 11.73
CA ASP A 10 13.08 4.12 10.63
C ASP A 10 13.22 3.23 9.37
N TYR A 11 14.44 2.77 9.06
CA TYR A 11 14.70 1.86 7.95
C TYR A 11 14.03 0.49 8.11
N ILE A 12 14.13 -0.12 9.31
CA ILE A 12 13.50 -1.42 9.59
C ILE A 12 11.98 -1.30 9.48
N HIS A 13 11.39 -0.25 10.05
CA HIS A 13 9.94 -0.03 10.00
C HIS A 13 9.46 0.20 8.57
N ALA A 14 10.17 1.04 7.79
CA ALA A 14 9.83 1.26 6.39
C ALA A 14 9.91 -0.04 5.56
N THR A 15 10.90 -0.90 5.83
CA THR A 15 11.06 -2.18 5.15
C THR A 15 9.92 -3.14 5.50
N GLN A 16 9.54 -3.23 6.77
CA GLN A 16 8.42 -4.06 7.22
C GLN A 16 7.11 -3.61 6.60
N CYS A 17 6.79 -2.30 6.65
CA CYS A 17 5.57 -1.77 6.04
C CYS A 17 5.51 -2.02 4.53
N THR A 18 6.64 -1.88 3.83
CA THR A 18 6.71 -2.15 2.39
C THR A 18 6.43 -3.62 2.07
N THR A 19 6.97 -4.53 2.89
CA THR A 19 6.76 -5.97 2.76
C THR A 19 5.30 -6.34 3.03
N GLU A 20 4.73 -5.87 4.13
CA GLU A 20 3.33 -6.13 4.50
C GLU A 20 2.35 -5.56 3.47
N LEU A 21 2.61 -4.36 2.94
CA LEU A 21 1.79 -3.78 1.86
C LEU A 21 1.85 -4.64 0.59
N SER A 22 3.05 -5.09 0.20
CA SER A 22 3.24 -5.98 -0.95
C SER A 22 2.45 -7.28 -0.78
N ASP A 23 2.51 -7.89 0.41
CA ASP A 23 1.82 -9.14 0.70
C ASP A 23 0.31 -8.98 0.78
N TYR A 24 -0.19 -7.84 1.28
CA TYR A 24 -1.59 -7.46 1.18
C TYR A 24 -2.07 -7.45 -0.27
N MET A 25 -1.35 -6.76 -1.17
CA MET A 25 -1.72 -6.65 -2.59
C MET A 25 -1.68 -8.02 -3.28
N LYS A 26 -0.65 -8.83 -3.04
CA LYS A 26 -0.56 -10.21 -3.56
C LYS A 26 -1.72 -11.08 -3.07
N THR A 27 -2.05 -10.99 -1.78
CA THR A 27 -3.15 -11.75 -1.18
C THR A 27 -4.48 -11.38 -1.80
N LYS A 28 -4.73 -10.08 -2.02
CA LYS A 28 -5.92 -9.60 -2.73
C LYS A 28 -5.98 -10.13 -4.16
N CYS A 29 -4.89 -10.09 -4.92
CA CYS A 29 -4.85 -10.65 -6.28
C CYS A 29 -5.08 -12.18 -6.31
N ARG A 30 -4.62 -12.92 -5.31
CA ARG A 30 -4.87 -14.37 -5.21
C ARG A 30 -6.30 -14.72 -4.81
N GLY A 31 -7.08 -13.76 -4.29
CA GLY A 31 -8.45 -13.97 -3.83
C GLY A 31 -9.51 -14.06 -4.94
N PHE A 32 -9.16 -13.80 -6.21
CA PHE A 32 -10.08 -13.90 -7.34
C PHE A 32 -10.35 -15.37 -7.71
N GLY A 33 -11.36 -16.00 -7.09
CA GLY A 33 -11.57 -17.45 -7.19
C GLY A 33 -11.75 -18.03 -8.61
N SER A 34 -12.29 -17.25 -9.55
CA SER A 34 -12.50 -17.68 -10.94
C SER A 34 -11.35 -17.36 -11.90
N ALA A 35 -10.30 -16.68 -11.42
CA ALA A 35 -9.18 -16.23 -12.24
C ALA A 35 -7.85 -16.44 -11.52
N LYS A 36 -6.85 -16.95 -12.24
CA LYS A 36 -5.48 -17.09 -11.71
C LYS A 36 -4.76 -15.77 -11.91
N LEU A 37 -5.01 -14.82 -11.00
CA LEU A 37 -4.38 -13.49 -11.05
C LEU A 37 -3.21 -13.38 -10.06
N THR A 38 -2.19 -12.64 -10.46
CA THR A 38 -1.01 -12.30 -9.65
C THR A 38 -0.80 -10.79 -9.64
N TYR A 39 -0.09 -10.31 -8.62
CA TYR A 39 0.26 -8.90 -8.52
C TYR A 39 1.21 -8.48 -9.64
N ALA A 40 0.86 -7.43 -10.37
CA ALA A 40 1.63 -6.91 -11.52
C ALA A 40 2.25 -5.53 -11.28
N GLY A 41 1.87 -4.85 -10.19
CA GLY A 41 2.39 -3.52 -9.87
C GLY A 41 1.35 -2.62 -9.21
N PHE A 42 1.83 -1.49 -8.71
CA PHE A 42 1.06 -0.51 -7.96
C PHE A 42 1.43 0.90 -8.44
N THR A 43 0.45 1.79 -8.50
CA THR A 43 0.63 3.20 -8.86
C THR A 43 -0.43 4.04 -8.15
N GLY A 44 -0.01 5.16 -7.58
CA GLY A 44 -0.93 6.05 -6.88
C GLY A 44 -1.56 5.36 -5.69
N CYS A 45 -2.85 5.08 -5.75
CA CYS A 45 -3.60 4.34 -4.72
C CYS A 45 -4.27 3.08 -5.27
N SER A 46 -3.76 2.56 -6.39
CA SER A 46 -4.33 1.39 -7.04
C SER A 46 -3.26 0.41 -7.46
N PHE A 47 -3.56 -0.88 -7.39
CA PHE A 47 -2.69 -1.97 -7.84
C PHE A 47 -3.40 -2.83 -8.88
N ARG A 48 -2.59 -3.40 -9.78
CA ARG A 48 -3.06 -4.23 -10.89
C ARG A 48 -2.80 -5.69 -10.59
N CYS A 49 -3.82 -6.51 -10.83
CA CYS A 49 -3.74 -7.96 -10.79
C CYS A 49 -3.92 -8.50 -12.22
N GLU A 50 -3.03 -9.37 -12.67
CA GLU A 50 -3.02 -9.89 -14.04
C GLU A 50 -2.84 -11.40 -14.07
N GLY A 51 -3.35 -12.03 -15.13
CA GLY A 51 -3.19 -13.45 -15.35
C GLY A 51 -4.24 -13.97 -16.32
N THR A 52 -4.86 -15.10 -15.99
CA THR A 52 -5.84 -15.74 -16.87
C THR A 52 -7.13 -16.08 -16.16
N ASN A 53 -8.26 -15.93 -16.86
CA ASN A 53 -9.55 -16.42 -16.38
C ASN A 53 -9.66 -17.96 -16.44
N ALA A 54 -10.77 -18.53 -15.97
CA ALA A 54 -11.03 -19.97 -16.02
C ALA A 54 -10.97 -20.58 -17.43
N GLY A 55 -11.25 -19.79 -18.48
CA GLY A 55 -11.14 -20.19 -19.88
C GLY A 55 -9.74 -20.03 -20.49
N GLY A 56 -8.73 -19.66 -19.69
CA GLY A 56 -7.35 -19.46 -20.15
C GLY A 56 -7.11 -18.15 -20.89
N GLN A 57 -8.10 -17.25 -20.97
CA GLN A 57 -7.94 -15.96 -21.64
C GLN A 57 -7.24 -14.96 -20.71
N PRO A 58 -6.38 -14.06 -21.23
CA PRO A 58 -5.79 -12.99 -20.46
C PRO A 58 -6.85 -12.14 -19.76
N GLN A 59 -6.64 -11.85 -18.48
CA GLN A 59 -7.49 -10.98 -17.67
C GLN A 59 -6.63 -10.05 -16.83
N SER A 60 -7.07 -8.80 -16.71
CA SER A 60 -6.46 -7.78 -15.85
C SER A 60 -7.56 -7.08 -15.06
N THR A 61 -7.28 -6.75 -13.80
CA THR A 61 -8.18 -5.97 -12.95
C THR A 61 -7.35 -5.01 -12.09
N THR A 62 -7.93 -3.86 -11.78
CA THR A 62 -7.31 -2.85 -10.92
C THR A 62 -8.11 -2.72 -9.64
N GLN A 63 -7.42 -2.68 -8.51
CA GLN A 63 -7.99 -2.58 -7.18
C GLN A 63 -7.43 -1.36 -6.47
N ASN A 64 -8.25 -0.68 -5.69
CA ASN A 64 -7.80 0.43 -4.86
C ASN A 64 -7.24 -0.08 -3.54
N LEU A 65 -6.22 0.61 -3.03
CA LEU A 65 -5.80 0.48 -1.65
C LEU A 65 -6.87 1.05 -0.72
N VAL A 66 -6.93 0.49 0.48
CA VAL A 66 -7.76 1.01 1.58
C VAL A 66 -7.19 2.34 2.04
N ASP A 67 -8.07 3.22 2.51
CA ASP A 67 -7.69 4.50 3.08
C ASP A 67 -6.72 4.32 4.26
N GLY A 68 -5.75 5.23 4.36
CA GLY A 68 -4.64 5.17 5.32
C GLY A 68 -3.41 4.37 4.86
N LEU A 69 -3.52 3.50 3.85
CA LEU A 69 -2.36 2.75 3.38
C LEU A 69 -1.34 3.67 2.69
N PRO A 70 -0.02 3.42 2.85
CA PRO A 70 1.00 4.29 2.29
C PRO A 70 1.02 4.17 0.76
N CYS A 71 1.08 5.33 0.10
CA CYS A 71 1.23 5.44 -1.36
C CYS A 71 2.52 6.15 -1.77
N GLY A 72 3.35 6.50 -0.79
CA GLY A 72 4.65 7.14 -0.98
C GLY A 72 5.17 7.75 0.33
N PRO A 73 6.36 8.36 0.30
CA PRO A 73 6.94 9.03 1.47
C PRO A 73 6.00 10.12 1.99
N CYS A 74 5.65 10.06 3.28
CA CYS A 74 4.73 10.99 3.94
C CYS A 74 3.38 11.16 3.20
N LYS A 75 2.90 10.11 2.53
CA LYS A 75 1.62 10.12 1.83
C LYS A 75 0.83 8.85 2.10
N GLN A 76 -0.48 8.99 2.11
CA GLN A 76 -1.44 7.90 2.31
C GLN A 76 -2.57 7.96 1.28
N CYS A 77 -3.22 6.83 1.06
CA CYS A 77 -4.44 6.77 0.27
C CYS A 77 -5.62 7.33 1.06
N CYS A 78 -6.38 8.22 0.43
CA CYS A 78 -7.65 8.73 0.94
C CYS A 78 -8.64 8.81 -0.21
N SER A 79 -9.73 8.06 -0.14
CA SER A 79 -10.76 7.97 -1.18
C SER A 79 -10.16 7.74 -2.58
N GLY A 80 -9.16 6.84 -2.66
CA GLY A 80 -8.46 6.50 -3.91
C GLY A 80 -7.43 7.53 -4.40
N SER A 81 -7.19 8.62 -3.65
CA SER A 81 -6.17 9.62 -3.98
C SER A 81 -4.96 9.51 -3.05
N CYS A 82 -3.76 9.64 -3.61
CA CYS A 82 -2.53 9.67 -2.82
C CYS A 82 -2.29 11.09 -2.26
N THR A 83 -2.55 11.29 -0.97
CA THR A 83 -2.53 12.61 -0.33
C THR A 83 -1.43 12.70 0.73
N PRO A 84 -0.87 13.90 0.99
CA PRO A 84 0.08 14.09 2.08
C PRO A 84 -0.55 13.81 3.45
N VAL A 85 0.19 13.14 4.33
CA VAL A 85 -0.18 13.09 5.75
C VAL A 85 0.08 14.45 6.38
N SER A 86 -0.91 15.02 7.06
CA SER A 86 -0.74 16.34 7.68
C SER A 86 -0.12 16.19 9.07
N ILE A 87 1.15 16.57 9.20
CA ILE A 87 1.85 16.76 10.48
C ILE A 87 1.55 18.20 10.95
N LYS A 88 0.31 18.45 11.39
CA LYS A 88 -0.08 19.74 11.96
C LYS A 88 -0.45 19.55 13.42
N SER A 89 0.56 19.52 14.29
CA SER A 89 0.42 20.12 15.62
C SER A 89 1.80 20.39 16.21
N TYR A 90 1.84 21.23 17.23
CA TYR A 90 2.97 21.40 18.15
C TYR A 90 3.39 20.08 18.85
N ASN A 91 2.66 18.98 18.62
CA ASN A 91 2.99 17.62 19.01
C ASN A 91 3.30 16.75 17.76
N PRO A 92 4.57 16.33 17.56
CA PRO A 92 4.96 15.50 16.42
C PRO A 92 4.28 14.12 16.37
N LEU A 93 3.53 13.75 17.41
CA LEU A 93 2.80 12.49 17.50
C LEU A 93 1.36 12.54 16.94
N SER A 94 0.83 13.72 16.57
CA SER A 94 -0.52 13.81 15.99
C SER A 94 -0.48 13.81 14.47
N LEU A 95 -0.42 12.62 13.88
CA LEU A 95 -0.64 12.45 12.45
C LEU A 95 -2.14 12.50 12.16
N LYS A 96 -2.58 13.44 11.33
CA LYS A 96 -3.96 13.42 10.83
C LYS A 96 -4.04 12.43 9.65
N SER A 97 -4.44 11.20 9.97
CA SER A 97 -4.78 10.15 9.01
C SER A 97 -6.20 10.35 8.45
N CYS A 98 -6.48 9.76 7.29
CA CYS A 98 -7.83 9.59 6.75
C CYS A 98 -8.34 8.15 6.87
N ALA A 99 -7.58 7.28 7.55
CA ALA A 99 -8.09 6.00 8.01
C ALA A 99 -9.15 6.24 9.10
N ASP A 100 -10.28 5.53 8.99
CA ASP A 100 -11.32 5.48 10.02
C ASP A 100 -10.89 4.63 11.23
#